data_AF-A0A1S2VBN5-F1
#
_entry.id   AF-A0A1S2VBN5-F1
#
_cell.length_a   1.000
_cell.length_b   1.000
_cell.length_c   1.000
_cell.angle_alpha   90.00
_cell.angle_beta   90.00
_cell.angle_gamma   90.00
#
_symmetry.space_group_name_H-M   'P 1'
#
loop_
_entity.id
_entity.type
_entity.pdbx_description
1 polymer ?
#
loop_
_entity_poly.entity_id
_entity_poly.type
_entity_poly.pdbx_seq_one_letter_code
_entity_poly.pdbx_strand_id
1 'polypeptide(L)'
;METQQILSNASLTKTEKIRQLLALGLTRRQVADLTGGNYGFVQNVFARYWPEQVRSRRADASADIFRFIPFNRKFGVEIEAHNISREALAEALRQAGITVAVEGYNHTTRRHWKLVTDGSLSGNNTFELVSPILEGQAGIDELQIVCRVLKQKNAYINRTCGLHIHFDAVNLELAQVKNLIVNYARFESIIDSFMPNSRRGNTNYFCKSVQGLADQVDQARTMNGLISLQRTRYQKINLQSYVRHQTIEFRQHSGTIEFEKIANWVLFLHNLVEFSRTKRVEASAATMQSLREFQQPEIVTYINNRISDLAA
;
A
#
# COMPACT_ATOMS: atom_id res chain seq x y z
N MET A 1 14.70 20.35 27.15
CA MET A 1 13.66 20.87 26.27
C MET A 1 12.40 20.08 26.54
N GLU A 2 11.30 20.73 26.88
CA GLU A 2 10.08 20.01 27.32
C GLU A 2 9.33 19.43 26.12
N THR A 3 8.71 18.25 26.30
CA THR A 3 7.92 17.53 25.30
C THR A 3 6.97 18.44 24.52
N GLN A 4 6.32 19.37 25.20
CA GLN A 4 5.33 20.28 24.63
C GLN A 4 5.95 21.34 23.70
N GLN A 5 7.19 21.76 23.96
CA GLN A 5 7.95 22.68 23.09
C GLN A 5 8.34 22.01 21.77
N ILE A 6 8.70 20.72 21.79
CA ILE A 6 9.00 19.95 20.56
C ILE A 6 7.74 19.81 19.71
N LEU A 7 6.62 19.47 20.33
CA LEU A 7 5.35 19.24 19.64
C LEU A 7 4.81 20.51 18.99
N SER A 8 4.88 21.65 19.68
CA SER A 8 4.36 22.94 19.21
C SER A 8 5.29 23.67 18.24
N ASN A 9 6.56 23.24 18.10
CA ASN A 9 7.51 23.92 17.22
C ASN A 9 7.15 23.70 15.74
N ALA A 10 6.70 24.76 15.07
CA ALA A 10 6.30 24.73 13.66
C ALA A 10 7.47 24.60 12.68
N SER A 11 8.70 24.90 13.10
CA SER A 11 9.90 24.76 12.25
C SER A 11 10.42 23.32 12.14
N LEU A 12 9.94 22.41 13.00
CA LEU A 12 10.38 21.01 13.01
C LEU A 12 9.45 20.13 12.17
N THR A 13 10.04 19.26 11.35
CA THR A 13 9.32 18.21 10.64
C THR A 13 8.82 17.13 11.61
N LYS A 14 7.82 16.33 11.21
CA LYS A 14 7.29 15.24 12.04
C LYS A 14 8.39 14.25 12.44
N THR A 15 9.29 13.91 11.52
CA THR A 15 10.45 13.05 11.79
C THR A 15 11.39 13.65 12.82
N GLU A 16 11.68 14.95 12.74
CA GLU A 16 12.59 15.62 13.67
C GLU A 16 11.98 15.76 15.07
N LYS A 17 10.66 16.02 15.16
CA LYS A 17 9.92 15.96 16.42
C LYS A 17 10.02 14.58 17.06
N ILE A 18 9.77 13.52 16.28
CA ILE A 18 9.86 12.13 16.75
C ILE A 18 11.28 11.81 17.22
N ARG A 19 12.31 12.18 16.45
CA ARG A 19 13.72 11.94 16.82
C ARG A 19 14.06 12.61 18.14
N GLN A 20 13.68 13.87 18.32
CA GLN A 20 13.97 14.62 19.55
C GLN A 20 13.18 14.07 20.76
N LEU A 21 11.92 13.66 20.58
CA LEU A 21 11.14 13.01 21.62
C LEU A 21 11.74 11.67 22.05
N LEU A 22 12.21 10.85 21.10
CA LEU A 22 12.92 9.61 21.41
C LEU A 22 14.25 9.85 22.13
N ALA A 23 14.99 10.91 21.75
CA ALA A 23 16.25 11.30 22.41
C ALA A 23 16.05 11.78 23.85
N LEU A 24 14.86 12.28 24.20
CA LEU A 24 14.46 12.61 25.58
C LEU A 24 14.15 11.37 26.43
N GLY A 25 14.27 10.15 25.87
CA GLY A 25 14.03 8.89 26.58
C GLY A 25 12.58 8.44 26.58
N LEU A 26 11.69 9.12 25.84
CA LEU A 26 10.31 8.63 25.67
C LEU A 26 10.33 7.31 24.90
N THR A 27 9.47 6.39 25.32
CA THR A 27 9.25 5.15 24.57
C THR A 27 8.65 5.46 23.21
N ARG A 28 8.93 4.61 22.23
CA ARG A 28 8.34 4.71 20.89
C ARG A 28 6.82 4.81 20.92
N ARG A 29 6.16 4.23 21.92
CA ARG A 29 4.69 4.24 22.06
C ARG A 29 4.20 5.60 22.53
N GLN A 30 4.83 6.16 23.57
CA GLN A 30 4.57 7.52 24.01
C GLN A 30 4.80 8.54 22.88
N VAL A 31 5.87 8.38 22.09
CA VAL A 31 6.11 9.28 20.96
C VAL A 31 5.06 9.13 19.86
N ALA A 32 4.56 7.91 19.61
CA ALA A 32 3.48 7.70 18.65
C ALA A 32 2.20 8.42 19.10
N ASP A 33 1.80 8.24 20.36
CA ASP A 33 0.60 8.87 20.93
C ASP A 33 0.71 10.41 20.83
N LEU A 34 1.88 10.96 21.12
CA LEU A 34 2.14 12.40 21.06
C LEU A 34 2.22 12.97 19.63
N THR A 35 2.53 12.15 18.62
CA THR A 35 2.75 12.60 17.24
C THR A 35 1.67 12.14 16.26
N GLY A 36 0.51 11.75 16.77
CA GLY A 36 -0.66 11.39 15.96
C GLY A 36 -0.74 9.91 15.59
N GLY A 37 -0.43 9.01 16.54
CA GLY A 37 -0.80 7.60 16.56
C GLY A 37 -0.01 6.64 15.66
N ASN A 38 0.91 7.12 14.82
CA ASN A 38 1.62 6.26 13.87
C ASN A 38 2.93 5.70 14.47
N TYR A 39 2.81 4.65 15.27
CA TYR A 39 3.95 3.98 15.91
C TYR A 39 4.91 3.34 14.91
N GLY A 40 4.43 2.78 13.80
CA GLY A 40 5.29 2.27 12.72
C GLY A 40 6.21 3.33 12.14
N PHE A 41 5.71 4.56 11.96
CA PHE A 41 6.54 5.70 11.54
C PHE A 41 7.57 6.06 12.62
N VAL A 42 7.18 6.07 13.90
CA VAL A 42 8.11 6.29 15.01
C VAL A 42 9.20 5.22 15.07
N GLN A 43 8.85 3.97 14.79
CA GLN A 43 9.80 2.86 14.68
C GLN A 43 10.81 3.07 13.55
N ASN A 44 10.36 3.53 12.37
CA ASN A 44 11.24 3.82 11.25
C ASN A 44 12.21 4.96 11.58
N VAL A 45 11.73 6.01 12.25
CA VAL A 45 12.59 7.10 12.72
C VAL A 45 13.58 6.58 13.76
N PHE A 46 13.15 5.77 14.72
CA PHE A 46 14.04 5.17 15.71
C PHE A 46 15.13 4.30 15.06
N ALA A 47 14.76 3.41 14.15
CA ALA A 47 15.71 2.52 13.46
C ALA A 47 16.71 3.29 12.58
N ARG A 48 16.31 4.44 12.03
CA ARG A 48 17.19 5.31 11.25
C ARG A 48 18.26 5.98 12.11
N TYR A 49 17.92 6.40 13.33
CA TYR A 49 18.83 7.18 14.19
C TYR A 49 19.54 6.37 15.27
N TRP A 50 19.04 5.18 15.63
CA TRP A 50 19.65 4.25 16.58
C TRP A 50 19.72 2.80 16.04
N PRO A 51 20.38 2.55 14.90
CA PRO A 51 20.42 1.24 14.26
C PRO A 51 21.08 0.15 15.14
N GLU A 52 22.04 0.52 15.99
CA GLU A 52 22.78 -0.41 16.85
C GLU A 52 21.88 -1.08 17.90
N GLN A 53 20.94 -0.31 18.45
CA GLN A 53 19.98 -0.77 19.47
C GLN A 53 18.88 -1.67 18.88
N VAL A 54 18.70 -1.63 17.57
CA VAL A 54 17.82 -2.55 16.83
C VAL A 54 18.54 -3.88 16.56
N ARG A 55 19.86 -3.83 16.33
CA ARG A 55 20.69 -5.00 16.02
C ARG A 55 20.92 -5.91 17.23
N SER A 56 21.10 -5.35 18.43
CA SER A 56 21.35 -6.15 19.65
C SER A 56 20.18 -7.04 20.05
N ARG A 57 18.93 -6.69 19.71
CA ARG A 57 17.73 -7.51 19.97
C ARG A 57 17.51 -8.67 18.99
N ARG A 58 18.35 -8.85 17.97
CA ARG A 58 18.28 -10.02 17.08
C ARG A 58 18.89 -11.28 17.68
N ALA A 59 19.67 -11.18 18.76
CA ALA A 59 20.37 -12.31 19.36
C ALA A 59 19.53 -13.11 20.37
N ASP A 60 18.52 -12.51 21.01
CA ASP A 60 17.71 -13.17 22.03
C ASP A 60 16.31 -13.51 21.49
N ALA A 61 16.19 -14.70 20.92
CA ALA A 61 14.96 -15.24 20.35
C ALA A 61 14.26 -16.19 21.34
N SER A 62 13.29 -15.71 22.14
CA SER A 62 12.31 -16.60 22.82
C SER A 62 11.03 -15.95 23.38
N ALA A 63 10.61 -14.74 22.98
CA ALA A 63 9.35 -14.18 23.48
C ALA A 63 8.62 -13.32 22.43
N ASP A 64 7.68 -13.91 21.68
CA ASP A 64 6.61 -13.21 20.93
C ASP A 64 7.03 -11.95 20.14
N ILE A 65 8.10 -12.05 19.34
CA ILE A 65 8.69 -10.86 18.69
C ILE A 65 8.16 -10.69 17.26
N PHE A 66 7.25 -9.73 17.12
CA PHE A 66 6.93 -9.05 15.86
C PHE A 66 8.21 -8.78 15.03
N ARG A 67 8.32 -9.38 13.85
CA ARG A 67 9.49 -9.25 12.96
C ARG A 67 9.39 -7.90 12.23
N PHE A 68 10.26 -6.96 12.55
CA PHE A 68 10.33 -5.67 11.85
C PHE A 68 10.66 -5.87 10.35
N ILE A 69 9.75 -5.44 9.49
CA ILE A 69 9.91 -5.45 8.03
C ILE A 69 10.16 -4.00 7.57
N PRO A 70 11.39 -3.62 7.18
CA PRO A 70 11.66 -2.28 6.69
C PRO A 70 10.97 -2.03 5.34
N PHE A 71 10.25 -0.92 5.22
CA PHE A 71 9.62 -0.53 3.96
C PHE A 71 10.64 0.19 3.05
N ASN A 72 11.35 -0.59 2.24
CA ASN A 72 12.34 -0.12 1.25
C ASN A 72 12.03 -0.60 -0.18
N ARG A 73 10.83 -1.15 -0.41
CA ARG A 73 10.44 -1.73 -1.69
C ARG A 73 10.04 -0.63 -2.68
N LYS A 74 10.31 -0.88 -3.96
CA LYS A 74 9.78 -0.10 -5.09
C LYS A 74 8.31 -0.43 -5.35
N PHE A 75 7.50 0.61 -5.49
CA PHE A 75 6.07 0.47 -5.71
C PHE A 75 5.54 1.53 -6.67
N GLY A 76 4.36 1.29 -7.22
CA GLY A 76 3.61 2.24 -8.03
C GLY A 76 2.18 2.34 -7.52
N VAL A 77 1.56 3.50 -7.74
CA VAL A 77 0.17 3.78 -7.35
C VAL A 77 -0.57 4.34 -8.55
N GLU A 78 -1.74 3.78 -8.84
CA GLU A 78 -2.71 4.31 -9.81
C GLU A 78 -3.95 4.74 -9.03
N ILE A 79 -4.26 6.05 -9.06
CA ILE A 79 -5.41 6.64 -8.37
C ILE A 79 -6.43 7.08 -9.43
N GLU A 80 -7.59 6.44 -9.44
CA GLU A 80 -8.70 6.82 -10.29
C GLU A 80 -9.63 7.80 -9.55
N ALA A 81 -9.97 8.92 -10.18
CA ALA A 81 -10.84 9.95 -9.61
C ALA A 81 -11.49 10.82 -10.70
N HIS A 82 -12.30 11.78 -10.30
CA HIS A 82 -12.96 12.72 -11.20
C HIS A 82 -13.13 14.11 -10.56
N ASN A 83 -13.85 15.01 -11.24
CA ASN A 83 -14.25 16.34 -10.79
C ASN A 83 -13.22 17.47 -10.93
N ILE A 84 -12.07 17.22 -11.55
CA ILE A 84 -11.09 18.26 -11.90
C ILE A 84 -10.45 17.94 -13.25
N SER A 85 -10.24 18.95 -14.11
CA SER A 85 -9.54 18.75 -15.38
C SER A 85 -8.08 18.34 -15.14
N ARG A 86 -7.55 17.48 -16.01
CA ARG A 86 -6.17 16.98 -15.89
C ARG A 86 -5.15 18.11 -15.94
N GLU A 87 -5.43 19.17 -16.70
CA GLU A 87 -4.58 20.35 -16.83
C GLU A 87 -4.53 21.14 -15.52
N ALA A 88 -5.69 21.41 -14.91
CA ALA A 88 -5.75 22.13 -13.64
C ALA A 88 -5.13 21.33 -12.48
N LEU A 89 -5.31 20.01 -12.48
CA LEU A 89 -4.67 19.14 -11.49
C LEU A 89 -3.15 19.05 -11.70
N ALA A 90 -2.68 18.92 -12.95
CA ALA A 90 -1.25 18.91 -13.26
C ALA A 90 -0.57 20.21 -12.78
N GLU A 91 -1.20 21.36 -13.02
CA GLU A 91 -0.68 22.64 -12.56
C GLU A 91 -0.58 22.72 -11.03
N ALA A 92 -1.63 22.29 -10.33
CA ALA A 92 -1.63 22.25 -8.86
C ALA A 92 -0.55 21.32 -8.28
N LEU A 93 -0.33 20.17 -8.91
CA LEU A 93 0.71 19.21 -8.51
C LEU A 93 2.11 19.80 -8.72
N ARG A 94 2.37 20.49 -9.85
CA ARG A 94 3.65 21.18 -10.10
C ARG A 94 3.92 22.27 -9.08
N GLN A 95 2.91 23.08 -8.75
CA GLN A 95 3.03 24.10 -7.70
C GLN A 95 3.34 23.50 -6.33
N ALA A 96 2.95 22.25 -6.08
CA ALA A 96 3.29 21.51 -4.87
C ALA A 96 4.64 20.76 -4.95
N GLY A 97 5.43 20.96 -6.02
CA GLY A 97 6.74 20.34 -6.20
C GLY A 97 6.71 18.94 -6.83
N ILE A 98 5.56 18.48 -7.32
CA ILE A 98 5.43 17.17 -7.98
C ILE A 98 5.71 17.30 -9.46
N THR A 99 6.66 16.49 -9.97
CA THR A 99 6.92 16.41 -11.41
C THR A 99 5.78 15.62 -12.07
N VAL A 100 4.97 16.28 -12.89
CA VAL A 100 3.78 15.68 -13.53
C VAL A 100 3.55 16.17 -14.96
N ALA A 101 3.02 15.27 -15.80
CA ALA A 101 2.57 15.58 -17.17
C ALA A 101 1.15 15.07 -17.44
N VAL A 102 0.42 15.76 -18.31
CA VAL A 102 -0.83 15.25 -18.89
C VAL A 102 -0.46 14.48 -20.14
N GLU A 103 -0.94 13.24 -20.27
CA GLU A 103 -0.64 12.38 -21.40
C GLU A 103 -1.92 11.75 -21.98
N GLY A 104 -1.86 11.31 -23.24
CA GLY A 104 -2.87 10.41 -23.80
C GLY A 104 -2.81 9.04 -23.10
N TYR A 105 -3.87 8.24 -23.24
CA TYR A 105 -3.91 6.87 -22.70
C TYR A 105 -2.67 6.08 -23.11
N ASN A 106 -1.91 5.62 -22.12
CA ASN A 106 -0.75 4.77 -22.35
C ASN A 106 -0.34 4.02 -21.07
N HIS A 107 0.36 2.91 -21.26
CA HIS A 107 0.95 2.12 -20.19
C HIS A 107 2.47 2.27 -20.13
N THR A 108 3.04 3.37 -20.61
CA THR A 108 4.50 3.59 -20.55
C THR A 108 4.89 4.05 -19.15
N THR A 109 5.86 3.39 -18.52
CA THR A 109 6.43 3.83 -17.24
C THR A 109 7.20 5.13 -17.44
N ARG A 110 7.01 6.10 -16.53
CA ARG A 110 7.64 7.43 -16.57
C ARG A 110 8.46 7.69 -15.31
N ARG A 111 9.34 8.69 -15.39
CA ARG A 111 10.07 9.26 -14.23
C ARG A 111 9.31 10.41 -13.56
N HIS A 112 8.07 10.65 -13.98
CA HIS A 112 7.16 11.67 -13.49
C HIS A 112 5.77 11.06 -13.30
N TRP A 113 4.95 11.70 -12.47
CA TRP A 113 3.53 11.35 -12.39
C TRP A 113 2.84 11.67 -13.72
N LYS A 114 1.89 10.86 -14.15
CA LYS A 114 1.12 11.15 -15.36
C LYS A 114 -0.37 11.12 -15.09
N LEU A 115 -1.09 12.06 -15.72
CA LEU A 115 -2.54 12.09 -15.77
C LEU A 115 -3.02 11.58 -17.12
N VAL A 116 -3.66 10.42 -17.12
CA VAL A 116 -4.18 9.76 -18.33
C VAL A 116 -5.70 9.64 -18.28
N THR A 117 -6.30 9.27 -19.40
CA THR A 117 -7.73 8.93 -19.48
C THR A 117 -7.94 7.46 -19.13
N ASP A 118 -9.03 7.14 -18.45
CA ASP A 118 -9.50 5.76 -18.27
C ASP A 118 -10.98 5.67 -18.69
N GLY A 119 -11.26 4.83 -19.69
CA GLY A 119 -12.59 4.66 -20.26
C GLY A 119 -13.57 3.87 -19.38
N SER A 120 -13.10 3.26 -18.29
CA SER A 120 -13.93 2.56 -17.30
C SER A 120 -14.55 3.51 -16.27
N LEU A 121 -14.05 4.76 -16.19
CA LEU A 121 -14.50 5.76 -15.23
C LEU A 121 -15.73 6.51 -15.72
N SER A 122 -16.65 6.79 -14.79
CA SER A 122 -17.81 7.65 -15.01
C SER A 122 -17.72 8.92 -14.16
N GLY A 123 -18.18 10.05 -14.69
CA GLY A 123 -18.19 11.34 -13.99
C GLY A 123 -17.63 12.48 -14.85
N ASN A 124 -17.70 13.70 -14.34
CA ASN A 124 -17.13 14.86 -15.02
C ASN A 124 -15.60 14.87 -14.85
N ASN A 125 -14.85 15.12 -15.92
CA ASN A 125 -13.39 15.23 -15.89
C ASN A 125 -12.72 14.04 -15.18
N THR A 126 -12.99 12.82 -15.63
CA THR A 126 -12.34 11.61 -15.09
C THR A 126 -10.86 11.60 -15.43
N PHE A 127 -10.07 11.02 -14.53
CA PHE A 127 -8.65 10.81 -14.75
C PHE A 127 -8.14 9.61 -13.95
N GLU A 128 -7.08 9.01 -14.47
CA GLU A 128 -6.20 8.11 -13.72
C GLU A 128 -4.87 8.83 -13.51
N LEU A 129 -4.47 9.00 -12.26
CA LEU A 129 -3.19 9.56 -11.85
C LEU A 129 -2.24 8.41 -11.53
N VAL A 130 -1.22 8.23 -12.36
CA VAL A 130 -0.25 7.12 -12.27
C VAL A 130 1.09 7.65 -11.79
N SER A 131 1.63 7.02 -10.75
CA SER A 131 2.91 7.41 -10.18
C SER A 131 4.11 7.02 -11.08
N PRO A 132 5.27 7.69 -10.92
CA PRO A 132 6.54 7.07 -11.28
C PRO A 132 6.82 5.88 -10.33
N ILE A 133 7.98 5.24 -10.50
CA ILE A 133 8.43 4.25 -9.51
C ILE A 133 8.76 5.00 -8.20
N LEU A 134 7.94 4.78 -7.17
CA LEU A 134 8.14 5.27 -5.82
C LEU A 134 8.96 4.26 -5.01
N GLU A 135 9.64 4.72 -3.96
CA GLU A 135 10.50 3.84 -3.15
C GLU A 135 10.47 4.19 -1.66
N GLY A 136 10.17 3.17 -0.85
CA GLY A 136 10.21 3.25 0.61
C GLY A 136 9.48 4.46 1.21
N GLN A 137 10.01 4.98 2.30
CA GLN A 137 9.40 6.13 3.00
C GLN A 137 9.34 7.39 2.14
N ALA A 138 10.37 7.66 1.32
CA ALA A 138 10.38 8.83 0.43
C ALA A 138 9.21 8.80 -0.56
N GLY A 139 8.90 7.62 -1.11
CA GLY A 139 7.73 7.41 -1.95
C GLY A 139 6.40 7.64 -1.24
N ILE A 140 6.30 7.26 0.04
CA ILE A 140 5.11 7.51 0.88
C ILE A 140 4.95 9.01 1.16
N ASP A 141 6.04 9.72 1.44
CA ASP A 141 6.03 11.16 1.71
C ASP A 141 5.61 11.94 0.45
N GLU A 142 6.09 11.54 -0.73
CA GLU A 142 5.65 12.11 -2.02
C GLU A 142 4.16 11.84 -2.29
N LEU A 143 3.71 10.60 -2.05
CA LEU A 143 2.29 10.24 -2.14
C LEU A 143 1.41 11.07 -1.20
N GLN A 144 1.90 11.44 -0.01
CA GLN A 144 1.17 12.31 0.91
C GLN A 144 0.91 13.70 0.31
N ILE A 145 1.90 14.27 -0.40
CA ILE A 145 1.75 15.54 -1.10
C ILE A 145 0.68 15.41 -2.20
N VAL A 146 0.73 14.33 -3.00
CA VAL A 146 -0.25 14.08 -4.07
C VAL A 146 -1.67 13.99 -3.52
N CYS A 147 -1.90 13.19 -2.48
CA CYS A 147 -3.22 13.05 -1.85
C CYS A 147 -3.73 14.38 -1.26
N ARG A 148 -2.84 15.17 -0.66
CA ARG A 148 -3.17 16.52 -0.18
C ARG A 148 -3.65 17.42 -1.32
N VAL A 149 -2.96 17.42 -2.46
CA VAL A 149 -3.34 18.23 -3.64
C VAL A 149 -4.69 17.75 -4.19
N LEU A 150 -4.89 16.44 -4.36
CA LEU A 150 -6.17 15.86 -4.80
C LEU A 150 -7.33 16.33 -3.93
N LYS A 151 -7.16 16.30 -2.60
CA LYS A 151 -8.17 16.76 -1.64
C LYS A 151 -8.42 18.26 -1.72
N GLN A 152 -7.36 19.07 -1.78
CA GLN A 152 -7.45 20.54 -1.91
C GLN A 152 -8.12 20.96 -3.23
N LYS A 153 -8.01 20.13 -4.26
CA LYS A 153 -8.56 20.37 -5.59
C LYS A 153 -9.92 19.73 -5.82
N ASN A 154 -10.57 19.24 -4.74
CA ASN A 154 -11.89 18.63 -4.77
C ASN A 154 -12.00 17.51 -5.81
N ALA A 155 -10.98 16.65 -5.89
CA ALA A 155 -11.10 15.39 -6.60
C ALA A 155 -12.15 14.51 -5.89
N TYR A 156 -13.02 13.88 -6.64
CA TYR A 156 -14.08 13.02 -6.12
C TYR A 156 -13.89 11.56 -6.52
N ILE A 157 -14.41 10.69 -5.66
CA ILE A 157 -14.42 9.25 -5.83
C ILE A 157 -15.86 8.80 -5.98
N ASN A 158 -16.11 7.89 -6.91
CA ASN A 158 -17.38 7.19 -7.03
C ASN A 158 -17.17 5.68 -7.22
N ARG A 159 -18.25 4.94 -7.47
CA ARG A 159 -18.22 3.47 -7.58
C ARG A 159 -17.37 2.92 -8.73
N THR A 160 -17.08 3.74 -9.75
CA THR A 160 -16.25 3.34 -10.90
C THR A 160 -14.76 3.47 -10.61
N CYS A 161 -14.39 4.29 -9.62
CA CYS A 161 -13.01 4.49 -9.23
C CYS A 161 -12.44 3.29 -8.44
N GLY A 162 -11.22 2.92 -8.77
CA GLY A 162 -10.35 1.96 -8.11
C GLY A 162 -9.06 2.62 -7.59
N LEU A 163 -8.30 1.80 -6.87
CA LEU A 163 -6.93 2.09 -6.46
C LEU A 163 -6.10 0.86 -6.78
N HIS A 164 -5.04 1.02 -7.58
CA HIS A 164 -4.13 -0.07 -7.91
C HIS A 164 -2.75 0.17 -7.30
N ILE A 165 -2.20 -0.85 -6.67
CA ILE A 165 -0.84 -0.83 -6.12
C ILE A 165 0.01 -1.83 -6.88
N HIS A 166 1.13 -1.37 -7.42
CA HIS A 166 2.13 -2.21 -8.06
C HIS A 166 3.30 -2.41 -7.11
N PHE A 167 3.81 -3.63 -7.00
CA PHE A 167 5.09 -3.90 -6.36
C PHE A 167 6.08 -4.49 -7.34
N ASP A 168 7.32 -4.00 -7.30
CA ASP A 168 8.44 -4.60 -8.03
C ASP A 168 8.52 -6.11 -7.76
N ALA A 169 8.63 -6.90 -8.82
CA ALA A 169 8.68 -8.35 -8.78
C ALA A 169 9.89 -8.92 -9.51
N VAL A 170 10.86 -8.09 -9.93
CA VAL A 170 12.09 -8.53 -10.61
C VAL A 170 12.82 -9.61 -9.81
N ASN A 171 12.91 -9.42 -8.49
CA ASN A 171 13.60 -10.34 -7.58
C ASN A 171 12.65 -11.33 -6.88
N LEU A 172 11.46 -11.57 -7.43
CA LEU A 172 10.55 -12.60 -6.93
C LEU A 172 10.64 -13.87 -7.77
N GLU A 173 10.96 -14.97 -7.10
CA GLU A 173 10.99 -16.30 -7.73
C GLU A 173 9.58 -16.86 -7.91
N LEU A 174 9.42 -17.79 -8.86
CA LEU A 174 8.13 -18.44 -9.14
C LEU A 174 7.45 -18.97 -7.87
N ALA A 175 8.18 -19.66 -7.00
CA ALA A 175 7.64 -20.22 -5.76
C ALA A 175 7.07 -19.12 -4.83
N GLN A 176 7.73 -17.96 -4.77
CA GLN A 176 7.32 -16.83 -3.93
C GLN A 176 6.06 -16.17 -4.49
N VAL A 177 5.93 -16.05 -5.82
CA VAL A 177 4.72 -15.54 -6.45
C VAL A 177 3.53 -16.50 -6.27
N LYS A 178 3.76 -17.82 -6.36
CA LYS A 178 2.72 -18.81 -6.03
C LYS A 178 2.26 -18.68 -4.57
N ASN A 179 3.20 -18.56 -3.63
CA ASN A 179 2.88 -18.36 -2.22
C ASN A 179 2.04 -17.09 -2.02
N LEU A 180 2.39 -15.99 -2.69
CA LEU A 180 1.65 -14.74 -2.60
C LEU A 180 0.20 -14.89 -3.04
N ILE A 181 -0.05 -15.54 -4.19
CA ILE A 181 -1.40 -15.77 -4.69
C ILE A 181 -2.21 -16.62 -3.70
N VAL A 182 -1.61 -17.71 -3.22
CA VAL A 182 -2.24 -18.62 -2.25
C VAL A 182 -2.55 -17.91 -0.94
N ASN A 183 -1.59 -17.15 -0.39
CA ASN A 183 -1.78 -16.41 0.86
C ASN A 183 -2.86 -15.34 0.70
N TYR A 184 -2.86 -14.59 -0.40
CA TYR A 184 -3.90 -13.60 -0.67
C TYR A 184 -5.29 -14.26 -0.78
N ALA A 185 -5.42 -15.36 -1.54
CA ALA A 185 -6.66 -16.09 -1.67
C ALA A 185 -7.18 -16.63 -0.33
N ARG A 186 -6.28 -17.12 0.53
CA ARG A 186 -6.60 -17.62 1.87
C ARG A 186 -7.04 -16.51 2.82
N PHE A 187 -6.37 -15.36 2.79
CA PHE A 187 -6.75 -14.17 3.57
C PHE A 187 -7.87 -13.35 2.91
N GLU A 188 -8.38 -13.74 1.75
CA GLU A 188 -9.30 -12.90 0.95
C GLU A 188 -10.58 -12.54 1.71
N SER A 189 -11.12 -13.44 2.53
CA SER A 189 -12.31 -13.16 3.36
C SER A 189 -12.03 -12.09 4.43
N ILE A 190 -10.84 -12.11 5.03
CA ILE A 190 -10.41 -11.07 5.98
C ILE A 190 -10.15 -9.77 5.23
N ILE A 191 -9.52 -9.81 4.05
CA ILE A 191 -9.29 -8.63 3.22
C ILE A 191 -10.63 -8.00 2.81
N ASP A 192 -11.59 -8.82 2.41
CA ASP A 192 -12.95 -8.39 2.07
C ASP A 192 -13.64 -7.67 3.23
N SER A 193 -13.40 -8.10 4.48
CA SER A 193 -14.05 -7.51 5.67
C SER A 193 -13.77 -6.02 5.86
N PHE A 194 -12.59 -5.53 5.45
CA PHE A 194 -12.22 -4.10 5.53
C PHE A 194 -12.33 -3.34 4.20
N MET A 195 -12.94 -3.96 3.19
CA MET A 195 -13.27 -3.37 1.89
C MET A 195 -14.78 -3.10 1.78
N PRO A 196 -15.23 -2.06 1.04
CA PRO A 196 -16.66 -1.85 0.80
C PRO A 196 -17.25 -3.02 -0.02
N ASN A 197 -18.57 -3.25 0.11
CA ASN A 197 -19.28 -4.37 -0.54
C ASN A 197 -19.02 -4.49 -2.06
N SER A 198 -18.82 -3.35 -2.74
CA SER A 198 -18.50 -3.30 -4.18
C SER A 198 -17.11 -3.82 -4.55
N ARG A 199 -16.29 -4.26 -3.58
CA ARG A 199 -14.92 -4.80 -3.76
C ARG A 199 -14.73 -6.18 -3.09
N ARG A 200 -15.81 -6.79 -2.58
CA ARG A 200 -15.80 -8.10 -1.91
C ARG A 200 -16.09 -9.24 -2.88
N GLY A 201 -15.46 -10.40 -2.68
CA GLY A 201 -15.64 -11.59 -3.51
C GLY A 201 -15.55 -11.27 -5.01
N ASN A 202 -16.61 -11.61 -5.74
CA ASN A 202 -16.74 -11.38 -7.17
C ASN A 202 -17.77 -10.29 -7.53
N THR A 203 -18.13 -9.39 -6.61
CA THR A 203 -19.16 -8.35 -6.84
C THR A 203 -18.73 -7.31 -7.88
N ASN A 204 -17.42 -7.12 -8.08
CA ASN A 204 -16.87 -6.22 -9.08
C ASN A 204 -16.36 -7.01 -10.29
N TYR A 205 -16.63 -6.56 -11.52
CA TYR A 205 -16.06 -7.18 -12.71
C TYR A 205 -14.56 -6.93 -12.86
N PHE A 206 -14.05 -5.79 -12.38
CA PHE A 206 -12.69 -5.32 -12.59
C PHE A 206 -11.67 -5.82 -11.55
N CYS A 207 -12.12 -6.53 -10.49
CA CYS A 207 -11.25 -7.12 -9.47
C CYS A 207 -11.83 -8.43 -8.90
N LYS A 208 -11.93 -9.47 -9.74
CA LYS A 208 -12.41 -10.80 -9.35
C LYS A 208 -11.50 -11.51 -8.35
N SER A 209 -12.09 -12.38 -7.54
CA SER A 209 -11.41 -13.25 -6.60
C SER A 209 -10.27 -14.05 -7.24
N VAL A 210 -9.23 -14.32 -6.44
CA VAL A 210 -8.07 -15.13 -6.87
C VAL A 210 -8.10 -16.55 -6.31
N GLN A 211 -9.18 -16.94 -5.62
CA GLN A 211 -9.33 -18.30 -5.05
C GLN A 211 -9.19 -19.40 -6.12
N GLY A 212 -9.92 -19.29 -7.23
CA GLY A 212 -9.81 -20.28 -8.31
C GLY A 212 -8.45 -20.29 -9.02
N LEU A 213 -7.71 -19.18 -8.99
CA LEU A 213 -6.31 -19.14 -9.46
C LEU A 213 -5.41 -19.90 -8.48
N ALA A 214 -5.59 -19.69 -7.18
CA ALA A 214 -4.82 -20.35 -6.12
C ALA A 214 -4.86 -21.87 -6.22
N ASP A 215 -5.99 -22.46 -6.60
CA ASP A 215 -6.14 -23.91 -6.78
C ASP A 215 -5.27 -24.48 -7.92
N GLN A 216 -4.83 -23.64 -8.85
CA GLN A 216 -4.13 -24.05 -10.07
C GLN A 216 -2.64 -23.67 -10.05
N VAL A 217 -2.19 -22.80 -9.14
CA VAL A 217 -0.84 -22.22 -9.21
C VAL A 217 0.28 -23.26 -9.17
N ASP A 218 0.07 -24.38 -8.49
CA ASP A 218 1.11 -25.42 -8.37
C ASP A 218 1.33 -26.20 -9.67
N GLN A 219 0.38 -26.14 -10.61
CA GLN A 219 0.50 -26.70 -11.96
C GLN A 219 1.51 -25.93 -12.83
N ALA A 220 1.68 -24.63 -12.58
CA ALA A 220 2.59 -23.79 -13.36
C ALA A 220 4.07 -24.12 -13.06
N ARG A 221 4.88 -24.37 -14.08
CA ARG A 221 6.33 -24.65 -13.93
C ARG A 221 7.23 -23.44 -14.22
N THR A 222 6.67 -22.38 -14.79
CA THR A 222 7.37 -21.14 -15.14
C THR A 222 6.53 -19.93 -14.77
N MET A 223 7.15 -18.75 -14.70
CA MET A 223 6.42 -17.49 -14.47
C MET A 223 5.39 -17.23 -15.57
N ASN A 224 5.76 -17.44 -16.84
CA ASN A 224 4.84 -17.32 -17.97
C ASN A 224 3.68 -18.31 -17.87
N GLY A 225 3.94 -19.57 -17.48
CA GLY A 225 2.88 -20.55 -17.25
C GLY A 225 1.91 -20.13 -16.15
N LEU A 226 2.40 -19.51 -15.07
CA LEU A 226 1.58 -18.96 -13.99
C LEU A 226 0.72 -17.78 -14.47
N ILE A 227 1.31 -16.86 -15.24
CA ILE A 227 0.59 -15.74 -15.86
C ILE A 227 -0.50 -16.25 -16.81
N SER A 228 -0.24 -17.29 -17.59
CA SER A 228 -1.21 -17.88 -18.53
C SER A 228 -2.42 -18.53 -17.84
N LEU A 229 -2.32 -18.93 -16.56
CA LEU A 229 -3.49 -19.37 -15.79
C LEU A 229 -4.50 -18.22 -15.57
N GLN A 230 -4.03 -16.97 -15.55
CA GLN A 230 -4.88 -15.79 -15.48
C GLN A 230 -5.42 -15.41 -16.85
N ARG A 231 -6.64 -15.89 -17.14
CA ARG A 231 -7.38 -15.58 -18.37
C ARG A 231 -7.76 -14.10 -18.53
N THR A 232 -7.61 -13.30 -17.49
CA THR A 232 -7.94 -11.87 -17.49
C THR A 232 -7.07 -11.11 -16.49
N ARG A 233 -6.80 -9.82 -16.79
CA ARG A 233 -6.19 -8.86 -15.86
C ARG A 233 -7.13 -8.43 -14.74
N TYR A 234 -8.44 -8.67 -14.86
CA TYR A 234 -9.46 -8.18 -13.93
C TYR A 234 -9.63 -9.08 -12.69
N GLN A 235 -8.51 -9.39 -12.04
CA GLN A 235 -8.45 -10.14 -10.79
C GLN A 235 -7.82 -9.27 -9.68
N LYS A 236 -8.11 -9.56 -8.41
CA LYS A 236 -7.59 -8.83 -7.25
C LYS A 236 -6.05 -8.78 -7.23
N ILE A 237 -5.39 -9.82 -7.74
CA ILE A 237 -3.97 -9.81 -8.12
C ILE A 237 -3.91 -9.96 -9.63
N ASN A 238 -3.16 -9.10 -10.33
CA ASN A 238 -2.92 -9.20 -11.76
C ASN A 238 -1.41 -9.39 -12.06
N LEU A 239 -1.06 -10.58 -12.54
CA LEU A 239 0.29 -10.94 -12.97
C LEU A 239 0.59 -10.56 -14.41
N GLN A 240 -0.40 -10.18 -15.23
CA GLN A 240 -0.12 -9.69 -16.58
C GLN A 240 0.72 -8.40 -16.56
N SER A 241 0.66 -7.65 -15.45
CA SER A 241 1.55 -6.51 -15.19
C SER A 241 3.04 -6.92 -15.13
N TYR A 242 3.36 -8.18 -14.83
CA TYR A 242 4.73 -8.69 -14.81
C TYR A 242 5.38 -8.66 -16.19
N VAL A 243 4.63 -9.04 -17.23
CA VAL A 243 5.14 -9.06 -18.62
C VAL A 243 5.54 -7.66 -19.09
N ARG A 244 4.80 -6.65 -18.66
CA ARG A 244 4.99 -5.26 -19.12
C ARG A 244 5.92 -4.44 -18.21
N HIS A 245 5.82 -4.64 -16.90
CA HIS A 245 6.43 -3.78 -15.89
C HIS A 245 7.34 -4.51 -14.91
N GLN A 246 7.39 -5.85 -14.98
CA GLN A 246 8.04 -6.69 -13.97
C GLN A 246 7.50 -6.42 -12.56
N THR A 247 6.21 -6.09 -12.45
CA THR A 247 5.51 -5.88 -11.18
C THR A 247 4.43 -6.93 -10.94
N ILE A 248 3.94 -7.00 -9.71
CA ILE A 248 2.64 -7.60 -9.40
C ILE A 248 1.68 -6.47 -9.04
N GLU A 249 0.50 -6.46 -9.66
CA GLU A 249 -0.52 -5.44 -9.44
C GLU A 249 -1.61 -5.97 -8.49
N PHE A 250 -1.97 -5.18 -7.49
CA PHE A 250 -3.08 -5.42 -6.57
C PHE A 250 -4.21 -4.45 -6.87
N ARG A 251 -5.36 -5.01 -7.27
CA ARG A 251 -6.51 -4.28 -7.80
C ARG A 251 -7.70 -4.24 -6.86
N GLN A 252 -7.62 -4.77 -5.64
CA GLN A 252 -8.83 -4.96 -4.82
C GLN A 252 -9.38 -3.66 -4.20
N HIS A 253 -8.53 -2.71 -3.81
CA HIS A 253 -8.99 -1.58 -3.00
C HIS A 253 -9.93 -0.65 -3.77
N SER A 254 -10.96 -0.12 -3.10
CA SER A 254 -11.86 0.88 -3.71
C SER A 254 -11.11 2.17 -4.03
N GLY A 255 -11.62 2.98 -4.96
CA GLY A 255 -11.11 4.33 -5.17
C GLY A 255 -11.04 5.11 -3.85
N THR A 256 -9.97 5.87 -3.68
CA THR A 256 -9.79 6.77 -2.55
C THR A 256 -8.71 7.79 -2.87
N ILE A 257 -8.84 9.00 -2.31
CA ILE A 257 -7.79 10.03 -2.28
C ILE A 257 -7.27 10.27 -0.85
N GLU A 258 -7.75 9.50 0.13
CA GLU A 258 -7.35 9.66 1.52
C GLU A 258 -6.01 8.96 1.76
N PHE A 259 -4.97 9.76 2.04
CA PHE A 259 -3.61 9.29 2.22
C PHE A 259 -3.51 8.10 3.19
N GLU A 260 -4.15 8.18 4.35
CA GLU A 260 -4.09 7.12 5.36
C GLU A 260 -4.61 5.78 4.83
N LYS A 261 -5.66 5.77 4.00
CA LYS A 261 -6.17 4.52 3.41
C LYS A 261 -5.17 3.92 2.43
N ILE A 262 -4.58 4.76 1.58
CA ILE A 262 -3.61 4.31 0.56
C ILE A 262 -2.32 3.82 1.24
N ALA A 263 -1.77 4.59 2.19
CA ALA A 263 -0.53 4.25 2.87
C ALA A 263 -0.66 2.94 3.67
N ASN A 264 -1.75 2.77 4.45
CA ASN A 264 -1.99 1.51 5.17
C ASN A 264 -2.20 0.33 4.22
N TRP A 265 -2.84 0.54 3.06
CA TRP A 265 -2.98 -0.51 2.05
C TRP A 265 -1.65 -0.91 1.40
N VAL A 266 -0.80 0.06 1.06
CA VAL A 266 0.56 -0.18 0.56
C VAL A 266 1.38 -0.98 1.58
N LEU A 267 1.37 -0.58 2.85
CA LEU A 267 2.12 -1.27 3.91
C LEU A 267 1.59 -2.68 4.17
N PHE A 268 0.26 -2.85 4.20
CA PHE A 268 -0.37 -4.17 4.33
C PHE A 268 0.11 -5.13 3.24
N LEU A 269 0.03 -4.68 1.98
CA LEU A 269 0.44 -5.47 0.82
C LEU A 269 1.93 -5.76 0.82
N HIS A 270 2.77 -4.78 1.19
CA HIS A 270 4.21 -4.98 1.34
C HIS A 270 4.53 -6.12 2.32
N ASN A 271 3.94 -6.08 3.51
CA ASN A 271 4.14 -7.11 4.52
C ASN A 271 3.67 -8.48 4.02
N LEU A 272 2.54 -8.54 3.30
CA LEU A 272 2.04 -9.78 2.69
C LEU A 272 3.01 -10.32 1.64
N VAL A 273 3.59 -9.46 0.81
CA VAL A 273 4.62 -9.85 -0.18
C VAL A 273 5.84 -10.41 0.53
N GLU A 274 6.39 -9.71 1.52
CA GLU A 274 7.58 -10.16 2.26
C GLU A 274 7.34 -11.48 3.01
N PHE A 275 6.19 -11.61 3.66
CA PHE A 275 5.78 -12.86 4.30
C PHE A 275 5.71 -14.02 3.29
N SER A 276 5.14 -13.77 2.12
CA SER A 276 4.96 -14.78 1.06
C SER A 276 6.28 -15.24 0.43
N ARG A 277 7.37 -14.49 0.59
CA ARG A 277 8.71 -14.93 0.15
C ARG A 277 9.19 -16.19 0.85
N THR A 278 8.72 -16.42 2.07
CA THR A 278 9.23 -17.50 2.95
C THR A 278 8.13 -18.40 3.49
N LYS A 279 6.87 -17.97 3.48
CA LYS A 279 5.75 -18.70 4.08
C LYS A 279 4.57 -18.87 3.11
N ARG A 280 3.89 -20.00 3.23
CA ARG A 280 2.61 -20.31 2.58
C ARG A 280 1.63 -20.80 3.67
N VAL A 281 0.39 -20.33 3.67
CA VAL A 281 -0.43 -20.23 4.91
C VAL A 281 -1.24 -21.44 5.38
N GLU A 282 -1.41 -22.58 4.75
CA GLU A 282 -2.56 -23.49 4.98
C GLU A 282 -3.98 -22.88 5.07
N ALA A 283 -4.95 -23.55 4.44
CA ALA A 283 -6.30 -22.97 4.28
C ALA A 283 -7.02 -22.78 5.63
N SER A 284 -6.84 -23.71 6.57
CA SER A 284 -7.45 -23.67 7.91
C SER A 284 -6.80 -22.65 8.86
N ALA A 285 -5.64 -22.10 8.52
CA ALA A 285 -4.86 -21.24 9.40
C ALA A 285 -4.98 -19.74 9.07
N ALA A 286 -5.69 -19.36 8.00
CA ALA A 286 -5.91 -17.95 7.65
C ALA A 286 -6.92 -17.28 8.60
N THR A 287 -6.40 -16.59 9.61
CA THR A 287 -7.19 -15.94 10.67
C THR A 287 -6.65 -14.54 10.96
N MET A 288 -7.41 -13.72 11.69
CA MET A 288 -6.87 -12.46 12.20
C MET A 288 -5.65 -12.66 13.10
N GLN A 289 -5.50 -13.82 13.74
CA GLN A 289 -4.34 -14.12 14.58
C GLN A 289 -3.09 -14.38 13.72
N SER A 290 -3.19 -15.21 12.68
CA SER A 290 -2.04 -15.44 11.79
C SER A 290 -1.68 -14.21 10.96
N LEU A 291 -2.63 -13.32 10.70
CA LEU A 291 -2.37 -12.01 10.08
C LEU A 291 -1.50 -11.12 10.98
N ARG A 292 -1.64 -11.20 12.32
CA ARG A 292 -0.80 -10.47 13.29
C ARG A 292 0.66 -10.95 13.31
N GLU A 293 0.96 -12.14 12.80
CA GLU A 293 2.35 -12.63 12.71
C GLU A 293 3.22 -11.79 11.77
N PHE A 294 2.60 -11.11 10.80
CA PHE A 294 3.33 -10.35 9.78
C PHE A 294 2.80 -8.93 9.56
N GLN A 295 1.65 -8.56 10.12
CA GLN A 295 1.14 -7.19 10.08
C GLN A 295 1.45 -6.44 11.36
N GLN A 296 1.85 -5.17 11.22
CA GLN A 296 2.13 -4.32 12.37
C GLN A 296 0.86 -4.04 13.18
N PRO A 297 0.94 -3.86 14.51
CA PRO A 297 -0.22 -3.55 15.35
C PRO A 297 -1.06 -2.36 14.84
N GLU A 298 -0.43 -1.38 14.17
CA GLU A 298 -1.08 -0.20 13.61
C GLU A 298 -1.91 -0.57 12.37
N ILE A 299 -1.37 -1.42 11.48
CA ILE A 299 -2.11 -1.93 10.33
C ILE A 299 -3.29 -2.78 10.80
N VAL A 300 -3.10 -3.61 11.83
CA VAL A 300 -4.18 -4.41 12.41
C VAL A 300 -5.25 -3.53 13.07
N THR A 301 -4.84 -2.47 13.76
CA THR A 301 -5.76 -1.46 14.31
C THR A 301 -6.54 -0.78 13.19
N TYR A 302 -5.86 -0.35 12.12
CA TYR A 302 -6.49 0.22 10.93
C TYR A 302 -7.53 -0.74 10.33
N ILE A 303 -7.18 -2.02 10.15
CA ILE A 303 -8.09 -3.06 9.64
C ILE A 303 -9.34 -3.14 10.52
N ASN A 304 -9.18 -3.26 11.84
CA ASN A 304 -10.31 -3.35 12.77
C ASN A 304 -11.20 -2.10 12.72
N ASN A 305 -10.61 -0.91 12.67
CA ASN A 305 -11.37 0.34 12.53
C ASN A 305 -12.14 0.36 11.21
N ARG A 306 -11.53 -0.06 10.10
CA ARG A 306 -12.20 -0.14 8.79
C ARG A 306 -13.34 -1.16 8.77
N ILE A 307 -13.21 -2.29 9.46
CA ILE A 307 -14.28 -3.27 9.62
C ILE A 307 -15.47 -2.61 10.35
N SER A 308 -15.20 -1.93 11.47
CA SER A 308 -16.22 -1.22 12.25
C SER A 308 -16.90 -0.12 11.43
N ASP A 309 -16.14 0.71 10.71
CA ASP A 309 -16.66 1.79 9.84
C ASP A 309 -17.60 1.28 8.74
N LEU A 310 -17.41 0.04 8.28
CA LEU A 310 -18.20 -0.56 7.20
C LEU A 310 -19.41 -1.35 7.71
N ALA A 311 -19.47 -1.59 9.02
CA ALA A 311 -20.60 -2.24 9.69
C ALA A 311 -21.62 -1.23 10.24
N ALA A 312 -21.19 0.02 10.47
CA ALA A 312 -22.03 1.16 10.86
C ALA A 312 -22.78 1.74 9.64
#